data_AF-A0A4Y9PS83-F1
#
_entry.id   AF-A0A4Y9PS83-F1
#
_cell.length_a   1.000
_cell.length_b   1.000
_cell.length_c   1.000
_cell.angle_alpha   90.00
_cell.angle_beta   90.00
_cell.angle_gamma   90.00
#
_symmetry.space_group_name_H-M   'P 1'
#
loop_
_entity.id
_entity.type
_entity.pdbx_description
1 polymer ?
#
loop_
_entity_poly.entity_id
_entity_poly.type
_entity_poly.pdbx_seq_one_letter_code
_entity_poly.pdbx_strand_id
1 'polypeptide(L)'
;MGTHGVGRLPPRTSGLLFGLGLGGFVDGIVLHQILQWHHMVSAETAPTTLAGLETNTLADGFFHLATWVCVLAASITSITAWRQGRLAPSYSFHFGLVLAGWGIFNLVEGVIDHQLLGVHHVRDDLGGPLSWDLGFLASGVLLVGGGLLLHRRGVRQVRPRATRAARSTGP
;
A
#
# COMPACT_ATOMS: atom_id res chain seq x y z
N MET A 1 -21.26 -6.08 28.91
CA MET A 1 -21.32 -5.25 27.68
C MET A 1 -20.08 -4.36 27.70
N GLY A 2 -19.04 -4.71 26.93
CA GLY A 2 -17.67 -4.27 27.17
C GLY A 2 -17.39 -2.80 26.82
N THR A 3 -16.87 -2.05 27.78
CA THR A 3 -16.45 -0.65 27.69
C THR A 3 -15.08 -0.46 27.02
N HIS A 4 -14.58 -1.45 26.29
CA HIS A 4 -13.18 -1.49 25.85
C HIS A 4 -12.96 -0.77 24.51
N GLY A 5 -12.98 0.57 24.50
CA GLY A 5 -12.37 1.35 23.41
C GLY A 5 -12.88 2.77 23.17
N VAL A 6 -13.86 3.24 23.94
CA VAL A 6 -14.37 4.61 23.81
C VAL A 6 -13.23 5.62 24.01
N GLY A 7 -13.03 6.49 23.01
CA GLY A 7 -11.97 7.50 23.04
C GLY A 7 -10.59 7.04 22.53
N ARG A 8 -10.42 5.80 22.04
CA ARG A 8 -9.17 5.38 21.38
C ARG A 8 -9.13 5.80 19.92
N LEU A 9 -7.93 6.17 19.45
CA LEU A 9 -7.71 6.52 18.04
C LEU A 9 -7.87 5.30 17.11
N PRO A 10 -8.26 5.52 15.85
CA PRO A 10 -8.26 4.48 14.83
C PRO A 10 -6.85 3.89 14.65
N PRO A 11 -6.73 2.59 14.32
CA PRO A 11 -5.43 1.98 14.03
C PRO A 11 -4.79 2.61 12.79
N ARG A 12 -3.46 2.79 12.83
CA ARG A 12 -2.70 3.21 11.64
C ARG A 12 -2.44 2.06 10.67
N THR A 13 -2.33 0.85 11.21
CA THR A 13 -2.01 -0.37 10.45
C THR A 13 -3.00 -0.61 9.32
N SER A 14 -4.29 -0.39 9.54
CA SER A 14 -5.31 -0.56 8.50
C SER A 14 -5.05 0.31 7.27
N GLY A 15 -4.78 1.61 7.46
CA GLY A 15 -4.50 2.50 6.34
C GLY A 15 -3.21 2.14 5.61
N LEU A 16 -2.14 1.79 6.34
CA LEU A 16 -0.86 1.38 5.74
C LEU A 16 -0.99 0.08 4.94
N LEU A 17 -1.69 -0.92 5.47
CA LEU A 17 -1.92 -2.20 4.79
C LEU A 17 -2.80 -2.04 3.54
N PHE A 18 -3.83 -1.20 3.59
CA PHE A 18 -4.58 -0.83 2.39
C PHE A 18 -3.67 -0.15 1.37
N GLY A 19 -2.80 0.76 1.79
CA GLY A 19 -1.83 1.41 0.91
C GLY A 19 -0.89 0.43 0.21
N LEU A 20 -0.27 -0.48 0.97
CA LEU A 20 0.63 -1.50 0.44
C LEU A 20 -0.10 -2.40 -0.57
N GLY A 21 -1.27 -2.92 -0.20
CA GLY A 21 -2.03 -3.83 -1.06
C GLY A 21 -2.62 -3.15 -2.29
N LEU A 22 -3.21 -1.96 -2.15
CA LEU A 22 -3.78 -1.22 -3.29
C LEU A 22 -2.69 -0.67 -4.22
N GLY A 23 -1.55 -0.23 -3.68
CA GLY A 23 -0.41 0.18 -4.47
C GLY A 23 0.11 -0.96 -5.34
N GLY A 24 0.34 -2.13 -4.74
CA GLY A 24 0.75 -3.32 -5.50
C GLY A 24 -0.33 -3.84 -6.45
N PHE A 25 -1.62 -3.68 -6.15
CA PHE A 25 -2.66 -3.96 -7.14
C PHE A 25 -2.60 -3.03 -8.34
N VAL A 26 -2.42 -1.73 -8.11
CA VAL A 26 -2.31 -0.77 -9.23
C VAL A 26 -1.08 -1.10 -10.07
N ASP A 27 0.03 -1.44 -9.44
CA ASP A 27 1.24 -1.89 -10.09
C ASP A 27 1.01 -3.15 -10.95
N GLY A 28 0.56 -4.25 -10.35
CA GLY A 28 0.33 -5.50 -11.10
C GLY A 28 -0.80 -5.42 -12.14
N ILE A 29 -1.88 -4.69 -11.86
CA ILE A 29 -2.99 -4.57 -12.83
C ILE A 29 -2.59 -3.60 -13.96
N VAL A 30 -2.14 -2.40 -13.61
CA VAL A 30 -1.89 -1.36 -14.61
C VAL A 30 -0.57 -1.63 -15.33
N LEU A 31 0.52 -1.85 -14.61
CA LEU A 31 1.85 -2.00 -15.22
C LEU A 31 2.09 -3.41 -15.76
N HIS A 32 1.72 -4.47 -15.02
CA HIS A 32 1.97 -5.84 -15.51
C HIS A 32 0.92 -6.33 -16.52
N GLN A 33 -0.37 -6.04 -16.31
CA GLN A 33 -1.44 -6.67 -17.10
C GLN A 33 -2.00 -5.78 -18.20
N ILE A 34 -2.37 -4.54 -17.91
CA ILE A 34 -2.95 -3.63 -18.90
C ILE A 34 -1.88 -3.11 -19.85
N LEU A 35 -0.80 -2.59 -19.27
CA LEU A 35 0.26 -1.96 -20.04
C LEU A 35 1.37 -2.95 -20.43
N GLN A 36 1.55 -4.01 -19.65
CA GLN A 36 2.55 -5.06 -19.88
C GLN A 36 3.97 -4.49 -20.02
N TRP A 37 4.28 -3.48 -19.21
CA TRP A 37 5.58 -2.81 -19.24
C TRP A 37 6.68 -3.67 -18.62
N HIS A 38 6.31 -4.46 -17.62
CA HIS A 38 7.15 -5.42 -16.93
C HIS A 38 6.28 -6.46 -16.22
N HIS A 39 6.89 -7.56 -15.80
CA HIS A 39 6.28 -8.58 -14.95
C HIS A 39 7.27 -8.92 -13.84
N MET A 40 6.84 -9.67 -12.82
CA MET A 40 7.70 -9.98 -11.65
C MET A 40 9.10 -10.51 -11.98
N VAL A 41 9.28 -11.25 -13.09
CA VAL A 41 10.55 -11.87 -13.49
C VAL A 41 10.89 -11.62 -14.96
N SER A 42 10.40 -10.52 -15.55
CA SER A 42 10.53 -10.26 -17.00
C SER A 42 11.96 -10.05 -17.47
N ALA A 43 12.89 -9.64 -16.61
CA ALA A 43 14.30 -9.53 -16.95
C ALA A 43 15.00 -10.89 -17.02
N GLU A 44 14.56 -11.88 -16.23
CA GLU A 44 15.10 -13.24 -16.27
C GLU A 44 14.46 -14.08 -17.36
N THR A 45 13.14 -13.96 -17.52
CA THR A 45 12.35 -14.72 -18.47
C THR A 45 11.50 -13.78 -19.31
N ALA A 46 11.89 -13.62 -20.58
CA ALA A 46 11.19 -12.71 -21.49
C ALA A 46 9.72 -13.15 -21.72
N PRO A 47 8.73 -12.26 -21.52
CA PRO A 47 7.30 -12.56 -21.71
C PRO A 47 6.87 -12.61 -23.19
N THR A 48 7.83 -12.71 -24.12
CA THR A 48 7.59 -12.72 -25.58
C THR A 48 7.40 -14.12 -26.16
N THR A 49 7.52 -15.16 -25.33
CA THR A 49 7.21 -16.55 -25.66
C THR A 49 6.06 -17.05 -24.78
N LEU A 50 5.33 -18.09 -25.22
CA LEU A 50 4.24 -18.65 -24.41
C LEU A 50 4.73 -19.14 -23.04
N ALA A 51 5.82 -19.91 -23.00
CA ALA A 51 6.39 -20.42 -21.76
C ALA A 51 6.89 -19.28 -20.84
N GLY A 52 7.47 -18.23 -21.43
CA GLY A 52 7.89 -17.07 -20.66
C GLY A 52 6.73 -16.26 -20.10
N LEU A 53 5.65 -16.10 -20.87
CA LEU A 53 4.43 -15.45 -20.42
C LEU A 53 3.73 -16.25 -19.31
N GLU A 54 3.68 -17.59 -19.41
CA GLU A 54 3.13 -18.47 -18.37
C GLU A 54 3.90 -18.33 -17.05
N THR A 55 5.24 -18.29 -17.12
CA THR A 55 6.11 -18.11 -15.96
C THR A 55 5.88 -16.76 -15.29
N ASN A 56 5.84 -15.68 -16.07
CA ASN A 56 5.58 -14.33 -15.55
C ASN A 56 4.15 -14.21 -14.99
N THR A 57 3.16 -14.79 -15.65
CA THR A 57 1.76 -14.80 -15.17
C THR A 57 1.64 -15.51 -13.83
N LEU A 58 2.37 -16.62 -13.63
CA LEU A 58 2.42 -17.33 -12.36
C LEU A 58 3.03 -16.45 -11.26
N ALA A 59 4.17 -15.81 -11.56
CA ALA A 59 4.86 -14.92 -10.62
C ALA A 59 3.99 -13.71 -10.24
N ASP A 60 3.37 -13.07 -11.22
CA ASP A 60 2.38 -11.99 -11.02
C ASP A 60 1.20 -12.46 -10.18
N GLY A 61 0.74 -13.70 -10.36
CA GLY A 61 -0.32 -14.31 -9.54
C GLY A 61 0.05 -14.38 -8.05
N PHE A 62 1.28 -14.79 -7.73
CA PHE A 62 1.76 -14.80 -6.34
C PHE A 62 1.93 -13.39 -5.77
N PHE A 63 2.41 -12.45 -6.58
CA PHE A 63 2.47 -11.04 -6.22
C PHE A 63 1.06 -10.47 -5.91
N HIS A 64 0.08 -10.77 -6.76
CA HIS A 64 -1.32 -10.39 -6.52
C HIS A 64 -1.90 -11.06 -5.28
N LEU A 65 -1.55 -12.31 -5.00
CA LEU A 65 -1.98 -12.97 -3.77
C LEU A 65 -1.41 -12.24 -2.53
N ALA A 66 -0.15 -11.83 -2.56
CA ALA A 66 0.47 -11.09 -1.45
C ALA A 66 -0.19 -9.72 -1.24
N THR A 67 -0.45 -8.97 -2.32
CA THR A 67 -1.12 -7.67 -2.25
C THR A 67 -2.59 -7.81 -1.81
N TRP A 68 -3.28 -8.85 -2.26
CA TRP A 68 -4.62 -9.22 -1.79
C TRP A 68 -4.63 -9.53 -0.28
N VAL A 69 -3.66 -10.29 0.23
CA VAL A 69 -3.53 -10.58 1.67
C VAL A 69 -3.34 -9.29 2.47
N CYS A 70 -2.58 -8.31 1.95
CA CYS A 70 -2.45 -7.00 2.58
C CYS A 70 -3.80 -6.28 2.71
N VAL A 71 -4.60 -6.26 1.63
CA VAL A 71 -5.96 -5.68 1.64
C VAL A 71 -6.89 -6.43 2.61
N LEU A 72 -6.81 -7.76 2.65
CA LEU A 72 -7.57 -8.58 3.59
C LEU A 72 -7.19 -8.25 5.04
N ALA A 73 -5.90 -8.17 5.35
CA ALA A 73 -5.40 -7.80 6.68
C ALA A 73 -5.82 -6.36 7.06
N ALA A 74 -5.80 -5.43 6.10
CA ALA A 74 -6.30 -4.06 6.29
C ALA A 74 -7.79 -4.05 6.65
N SER A 75 -8.59 -4.89 6.00
CA SER A 75 -10.02 -5.05 6.25
C SER A 75 -10.28 -5.66 7.64
N ILE A 76 -9.56 -6.74 8.00
CA ILE A 76 -9.66 -7.39 9.31
C ILE A 76 -9.30 -6.43 10.43
N THR A 77 -8.22 -5.66 10.29
CA THR A 77 -7.80 -4.69 11.31
C THR A 77 -8.80 -3.54 11.44
N SER A 78 -9.42 -3.11 10.33
CA SER A 78 -10.48 -2.10 10.34
C SER A 78 -11.73 -2.58 11.06
N ILE A 79 -12.21 -3.79 10.73
CA ILE A 79 -13.38 -4.41 11.36
C ILE A 79 -13.12 -4.65 12.85
N THR A 80 -11.95 -5.16 13.20
CA THR A 80 -11.54 -5.38 14.59
C THR A 80 -11.57 -4.06 15.39
N ALA A 81 -11.03 -2.98 14.83
CA ALA A 81 -11.08 -1.66 15.47
C ALA A 81 -12.50 -1.12 15.64
N TRP A 82 -13.36 -1.35 14.66
CA TRP A 82 -14.78 -0.97 14.74
C TRP A 82 -15.51 -1.75 15.84
N ARG A 83 -15.32 -3.08 15.90
CA ARG A 83 -15.90 -3.94 16.94
C ARG A 83 -15.39 -3.61 18.36
N GLN A 84 -14.20 -3.03 18.46
CA GLN A 84 -13.64 -2.49 19.71
C GLN A 84 -14.19 -1.09 20.06
N GLY A 85 -15.10 -0.51 19.27
CA GLY A 85 -15.65 0.82 19.56
C GLY A 85 -14.63 1.96 19.48
N ARG A 86 -13.53 1.77 18.72
CA ARG A 86 -12.57 2.86 18.44
C ARG A 86 -13.23 3.92 17.58
N LEU A 87 -12.71 5.15 17.64
CA LEU A 87 -13.21 6.23 16.79
C LEU A 87 -13.02 5.93 15.30
N ALA A 88 -14.01 6.31 14.49
CA ALA A 88 -13.88 6.30 13.05
C ALA A 88 -12.79 7.30 12.60
N PRO A 89 -11.90 6.92 11.67
CA PRO A 89 -10.89 7.82 11.14
C PRO A 89 -11.55 8.95 10.33
N SER A 90 -10.94 10.13 10.31
CA SER A 90 -11.26 11.10 9.26
C SER A 90 -10.66 10.67 7.92
N TYR A 91 -11.17 11.21 6.82
CA TYR A 91 -10.60 10.96 5.48
C TYR A 91 -9.10 11.26 5.44
N SER A 92 -8.66 12.39 5.97
CA SER A 92 -7.24 12.74 6.03
C SER A 92 -6.41 11.76 6.87
N PHE A 93 -6.98 11.20 7.94
CA PHE A 93 -6.29 10.20 8.76
C PHE A 93 -6.06 8.92 7.97
N HIS A 94 -7.11 8.42 7.32
CA HIS A 94 -7.09 7.13 6.62
C HIS A 94 -6.35 7.22 5.28
N PHE A 95 -6.78 8.11 4.38
CA PHE A 95 -6.17 8.25 3.06
C PHE A 95 -4.71 8.72 3.14
N GLY A 96 -4.34 9.51 4.16
CA GLY A 96 -2.92 9.82 4.38
C GLY A 96 -2.07 8.58 4.62
N LEU A 97 -2.59 7.58 5.34
CA LEU A 97 -1.89 6.32 5.56
C LEU A 97 -1.96 5.37 4.36
N VAL A 98 -3.04 5.41 3.57
CA VAL A 98 -3.12 4.67 2.30
C VAL A 98 -2.05 5.19 1.33
N LEU A 99 -1.94 6.51 1.16
CA LEU A 99 -0.88 7.10 0.33
C LEU A 99 0.52 6.75 0.86
N ALA A 100 0.72 6.80 2.18
CA ALA A 100 2.00 6.43 2.76
C ALA A 100 2.33 4.93 2.57
N GLY A 101 1.34 4.05 2.72
CA GLY A 101 1.51 2.61 2.48
C GLY A 101 1.82 2.30 1.02
N TRP A 102 1.15 2.97 0.08
CA TRP A 102 1.48 2.85 -1.35
C TRP A 102 2.90 3.34 -1.60
N GLY A 103 3.26 4.52 -1.09
CA GLY A 103 4.62 5.01 -1.25
C GLY A 103 5.69 4.06 -0.69
N ILE A 104 5.41 3.40 0.44
CA ILE A 104 6.29 2.35 0.99
C ILE A 104 6.39 1.17 0.04
N PHE A 105 5.27 0.72 -0.54
CA PHE A 105 5.28 -0.33 -1.57
C PHE A 105 6.23 0.04 -2.72
N ASN A 106 6.07 1.22 -3.32
CA ASN A 106 6.92 1.65 -4.44
C ASN A 106 8.41 1.72 -4.06
N LEU A 107 8.73 2.12 -2.83
CA LEU A 107 10.12 2.19 -2.38
C LEU A 107 10.71 0.80 -2.11
N VAL A 108 9.92 -0.12 -1.56
CA VAL A 108 10.39 -1.47 -1.24
C VAL A 108 10.56 -2.27 -2.52
N GLU A 109 9.52 -2.32 -3.36
CA GLU A 109 9.53 -2.97 -4.67
C GLU A 109 10.67 -2.36 -5.51
N GLY A 110 10.65 -1.05 -5.74
CA GLY A 110 11.63 -0.42 -6.60
C GLY A 110 13.08 -0.45 -6.10
N VAL A 111 13.35 -0.59 -4.80
CA VAL A 111 14.72 -0.79 -4.31
C VAL A 111 15.12 -2.25 -4.41
N ILE A 112 14.26 -3.16 -3.96
CA ILE A 112 14.61 -4.58 -3.87
C ILE A 112 14.62 -5.19 -5.26
N ASP A 113 13.52 -5.08 -5.99
CA ASP A 113 13.30 -5.85 -7.21
C ASP A 113 13.97 -5.17 -8.42
N HIS A 114 13.89 -3.84 -8.55
CA HIS A 114 14.54 -3.14 -9.66
C HIS A 114 16.05 -2.90 -9.48
N GLN A 115 16.52 -2.53 -8.28
CA GLN A 115 17.92 -2.10 -8.09
C GLN A 115 18.83 -3.18 -7.49
N LEU A 116 18.35 -3.90 -6.48
CA LEU A 116 19.18 -4.89 -5.78
C LEU A 116 19.17 -6.26 -6.47
N LEU A 117 17.99 -6.73 -6.86
CA LEU A 117 17.81 -8.01 -7.53
C LEU A 117 17.87 -7.88 -9.05
N GLY A 118 17.32 -6.80 -9.61
CA GLY A 118 17.25 -6.59 -11.06
C GLY A 118 16.39 -7.63 -11.77
N VAL A 119 15.36 -8.14 -11.08
CA VAL A 119 14.47 -9.20 -11.61
C VAL A 119 13.48 -8.66 -12.65
N HIS A 120 13.24 -7.36 -12.61
CA HIS A 120 12.56 -6.57 -13.64
C HIS A 120 12.89 -5.08 -13.46
N HIS A 121 12.59 -4.27 -14.47
CA HIS A 121 12.61 -2.81 -14.39
C HIS A 121 11.27 -2.25 -14.85
N VAL A 122 10.93 -1.01 -14.44
CA VAL A 122 9.61 -0.42 -14.70
C VAL A 122 9.22 -0.42 -16.19
N ARG A 123 10.20 -0.30 -17.09
CA ARG A 123 10.04 -0.32 -18.56
C ARG A 123 10.98 -1.35 -19.18
N ASP A 124 10.87 -2.60 -18.76
CA ASP A 124 11.62 -3.73 -19.34
C ASP A 124 11.39 -3.86 -20.85
N ASP A 125 10.18 -3.52 -21.33
CA ASP A 125 9.86 -3.47 -22.76
C ASP A 125 10.75 -2.51 -23.58
N LEU A 126 11.39 -1.53 -22.92
CA LEU A 126 12.37 -0.63 -23.53
C LEU A 126 13.83 -0.97 -23.17
N GLY A 127 14.08 -2.13 -22.55
CA GLY A 127 15.41 -2.55 -22.10
C GLY A 127 15.83 -1.95 -20.76
N GLY A 128 14.89 -1.63 -19.87
CA GLY A 128 15.17 -1.24 -18.48
C GLY A 128 15.87 0.12 -18.29
N PRO A 129 15.40 1.23 -18.91
CA PRO A 129 15.99 2.55 -18.70
C PRO A 129 15.85 3.02 -17.23
N LEU A 130 16.99 3.23 -16.57
CA LEU A 130 17.10 3.65 -15.15
C LEU A 130 16.23 4.86 -14.77
N SER A 131 15.96 5.78 -15.70
CA SER A 131 15.12 6.96 -15.43
C SER A 131 13.70 6.60 -14.98
N TRP A 132 13.16 5.47 -15.44
CA TRP A 132 11.82 5.02 -15.06
C TRP A 132 11.80 4.44 -13.64
N ASP A 133 12.81 3.66 -13.26
CA ASP A 133 12.98 3.16 -11.90
C ASP A 133 13.17 4.31 -10.90
N LEU A 134 13.98 5.31 -11.26
CA LEU A 134 14.16 6.51 -10.45
C LEU A 134 12.85 7.32 -10.33
N GLY A 135 12.08 7.42 -11.41
CA GLY A 135 10.76 8.03 -11.39
C GLY A 135 9.78 7.31 -10.46
N PHE A 136 9.81 5.98 -10.48
CA PHE A 136 9.00 5.14 -9.59
C PHE A 136 9.40 5.31 -8.13
N LEU A 137 10.69 5.29 -7.80
CA LEU A 137 11.19 5.58 -6.44
C LEU A 137 10.83 7.00 -5.99
N ALA A 138 11.00 8.00 -6.85
CA ALA A 138 10.63 9.39 -6.56
C ALA A 138 9.13 9.51 -6.25
N SER A 139 8.27 8.82 -7.01
CA SER A 139 6.84 8.76 -6.72
C SER A 139 6.57 8.16 -5.33
N GLY A 140 7.31 7.13 -4.93
CA GLY A 140 7.25 6.52 -3.60
C GLY A 140 7.57 7.53 -2.49
N VAL A 141 8.67 8.28 -2.63
CA VAL A 141 9.05 9.33 -1.67
C VAL A 141 7.95 10.40 -1.55
N LEU A 142 7.40 10.86 -2.67
CA LEU A 142 6.34 11.86 -2.69
C LEU A 142 5.05 11.35 -2.02
N LEU A 143 4.66 10.10 -2.30
CA LEU A 143 3.50 9.45 -1.69
C LEU A 143 3.67 9.27 -0.18
N VAL A 144 4.85 8.84 0.29
CA VAL A 144 5.15 8.77 1.73
C VAL A 144 5.10 10.15 2.37
N GLY A 145 5.82 11.13 1.82
CA GLY A 145 5.87 12.49 2.37
C GLY A 145 4.49 13.14 2.43
N GLY A 146 3.77 13.16 1.30
CA GLY A 146 2.42 13.71 1.20
C GLY A 146 1.42 12.96 2.08
N GLY A 147 1.48 11.64 2.10
CA GLY A 147 0.64 10.78 2.94
C GLY A 147 0.83 11.04 4.43
N LEU A 148 2.08 11.14 4.89
CA LEU A 148 2.39 11.47 6.29
C LEU A 148 1.93 12.88 6.68
N LEU A 149 2.08 13.87 5.80
CA LEU A 149 1.58 15.23 6.03
C LEU A 149 0.04 15.24 6.14
N LEU A 150 -0.66 14.53 5.25
CA LEU A 150 -2.11 14.40 5.28
C LEU A 150 -2.59 13.67 6.54
N HIS A 151 -1.93 12.56 6.90
CA HIS A 151 -2.21 11.80 8.12
C HIS A 151 -2.06 12.68 9.37
N ARG A 152 -1.00 13.50 9.45
CA ARG A 152 -0.79 14.46 10.56
C ARG A 152 -1.95 15.43 10.71
N ARG A 153 -2.54 15.91 9.60
CA ARG A 153 -3.77 16.74 9.64
C ARG A 153 -4.95 15.93 10.18
N GLY A 154 -5.12 14.68 9.76
CA GLY A 154 -6.16 13.78 10.27
C GLY A 154 -6.05 13.51 11.77
N VAL A 155 -4.85 13.29 12.29
CA VAL A 155 -4.63 13.12 13.74
C VAL A 155 -5.11 14.34 14.53
N ARG A 156 -4.86 15.55 14.02
CA ARG A 156 -5.32 16.81 14.66
C ARG A 156 -6.85 16.93 14.67
N GLN A 157 -7.56 16.35 13.69
CA GLN A 157 -9.02 16.34 13.63
C GLN A 157 -9.66 15.30 14.58
N VAL A 158 -9.05 14.12 14.71
CA VAL A 158 -9.62 13.02 15.50
C VAL A 158 -9.29 13.15 17.00
N ARG A 159 -8.13 13.73 17.35
CA ARG A 159 -7.67 13.84 18.75
C ARG A 159 -8.64 14.61 19.67
N PRO A 160 -9.23 15.77 19.29
CA PRO A 160 -10.22 16.44 20.12
C PRO A 160 -11.49 15.62 20.36
N ARG A 161 -11.91 14.83 19.36
CA ARG A 161 -13.06 13.92 19.47
C ARG A 161 -12.78 12.80 20.48
N ALA A 162 -11.56 12.25 20.46
CA ALA A 162 -11.10 11.25 21.42
C ALA A 162 -11.15 11.77 22.85
N THR A 163 -10.63 12.98 23.09
CA THR A 163 -10.66 13.60 24.42
C THR A 163 -12.08 13.89 24.92
N ARG A 164 -12.98 14.31 24.03
CA ARG A 164 -14.40 14.55 24.40
C ARG A 164 -15.11 13.25 24.74
N ALA A 165 -14.94 12.21 23.93
CA ALA A 165 -15.54 10.89 24.15
C ALA A 165 -15.08 10.26 25.47
N ALA A 166 -13.79 10.40 25.82
CA ALA A 166 -13.26 9.90 27.09
C ALA A 166 -13.83 10.64 28.31
N ARG A 167 -14.09 11.96 28.20
CA ARG A 167 -14.68 12.77 29.27
C ARG A 167 -16.16 12.49 29.49
N SER A 168 -16.93 12.19 28.43
CA SER A 168 -18.35 11.83 28.55
C SER A 168 -18.59 10.44 29.15
N THR A 169 -17.56 9.61 29.27
CA THR A 169 -17.62 8.28 29.89
C THR A 169 -16.96 8.22 31.27
N GLY A 170 -16.49 9.36 31.81
CA GLY A 170 -16.04 9.46 33.20
C GLY A 170 -17.23 9.53 34.16
N PRO A 171 -17.04 9.14 35.45
CA PRO A 171 -18.11 9.02 36.44
C PRO A 171 -18.87 10.34 36.69
#